data_AF-A0A0F9G895-F1
#
_entry.id   AF-A0A0F9G895-F1
#
_cell.length_a   1.000
_cell.length_b   1.000
_cell.length_c   1.000
_cell.angle_alpha   90.00
_cell.angle_beta   90.00
_cell.angle_gamma   90.00
#
_symmetry.space_group_name_H-M   'P 1'
#
loop_
_entity.id
_entity.type
_entity.pdbx_description
1 polymer ?
#
loop_
_entity_poly.entity_id
_entity_poly.type
_entity_poly.pdbx_seq_one_letter_code
_entity_poly.pdbx_strand_id
1 'polypeptide(L)'
;MSEKVVVTEKGFVRAEFSFWVGRYMDKFYDALENKKIIGNKCPKCEKVFVPPRKICGGCNEEIALDENWVDLPDTGTLLNYTITNYKVSDRIARKGKNSQIVGMVQIDGGDTAIIYPLLNMEPD
;
A
#
# COMPACT_ATOMS: atom_id res chain seq x y z
N MET A 1 -45.49 22.27 10.26
CA MET A 1 -44.01 22.22 10.23
C MET A 1 -43.62 22.04 8.77
N SER A 2 -42.98 23.03 8.15
CA SER A 2 -42.59 22.97 6.74
C SER A 2 -41.48 21.93 6.53
N GLU A 3 -41.66 21.12 5.51
CA GLU A 3 -40.74 20.04 5.12
C GLU A 3 -39.43 20.65 4.61
N LYS A 4 -38.30 20.32 5.25
CA LYS A 4 -36.99 20.82 4.84
C LYS A 4 -36.54 20.09 3.57
N VAL A 5 -36.46 20.82 2.46
CA VAL A 5 -35.87 20.32 1.21
C VAL A 5 -34.36 20.53 1.27
N VAL A 6 -33.60 19.44 1.25
CA VAL A 6 -32.13 19.48 1.13
C VAL A 6 -31.78 19.43 -0.35
N VAL A 7 -31.27 20.54 -0.88
CA VAL A 7 -30.77 20.65 -2.26
C VAL A 7 -29.26 20.44 -2.23
N THR A 8 -28.75 19.47 -3.02
CA THR A 8 -27.31 19.20 -3.13
C THR A 8 -26.80 19.73 -4.46
N GLU A 9 -26.16 20.89 -4.44
CA GLU A 9 -25.50 21.48 -5.60
C GLU A 9 -24.03 21.03 -5.66
N LYS A 10 -23.56 20.57 -6.83
CA LYS A 10 -22.15 20.27 -7.03
C LYS A 10 -21.38 21.59 -7.17
N GLY A 11 -20.47 21.86 -6.24
CA GLY A 11 -19.60 23.04 -6.32
C GLY A 11 -18.78 23.07 -7.61
N PHE A 12 -18.69 24.25 -8.23
CA PHE A 12 -18.00 24.47 -9.51
C PHE A 12 -16.47 24.34 -9.45
N VAL A 13 -15.89 24.23 -8.26
CA VAL A 13 -14.43 24.18 -8.06
C VAL A 13 -14.00 22.75 -7.79
N ARG A 14 -13.28 22.16 -8.75
CA ARG A 14 -12.52 20.93 -8.53
C ARG A 14 -11.16 21.33 -7.96
N ALA A 15 -10.96 21.11 -6.66
CA ALA A 15 -9.62 21.24 -6.08
C ALA A 15 -8.71 20.16 -6.69
N GLU A 16 -7.74 20.58 -7.50
CA GLU A 16 -6.69 19.70 -7.99
C GLU A 16 -5.63 19.56 -6.92
N PHE A 17 -5.49 18.34 -6.39
CA PHE A 17 -4.47 18.02 -5.39
C PHE A 17 -3.37 17.21 -6.06
N SER A 18 -2.13 17.72 -5.97
CA SER A 18 -0.93 16.94 -6.23
C SER A 18 -0.63 16.07 -5.00
N PHE A 19 -1.24 14.89 -4.95
CA PHE A 19 -0.97 13.92 -3.88
C PHE A 19 0.44 13.35 -4.04
N TRP A 20 1.35 13.75 -3.15
CA TRP A 20 2.69 13.18 -3.09
C TRP A 20 2.74 12.02 -2.08
N VAL A 21 3.45 10.97 -2.45
CA VAL A 21 3.53 9.72 -1.69
C VAL A 21 4.46 9.79 -0.47
N GLY A 22 5.28 10.84 -0.36
CA GLY A 22 6.26 11.01 0.71
C GLY A 22 7.62 10.40 0.34
N ARG A 23 8.72 10.95 0.90
CA ARG A 23 10.11 10.60 0.51
C ARG A 23 10.43 9.10 0.59
N TYR A 24 9.89 8.40 1.58
CA TYR A 24 10.14 6.97 1.78
C TYR A 24 9.49 6.12 0.68
N MET A 25 8.25 6.45 0.34
CA MET A 25 7.54 5.77 -0.75
C MET A 25 8.11 6.18 -2.11
N ASP A 26 8.53 7.43 -2.28
CA ASP A 26 9.23 7.91 -3.48
C ASP A 26 10.44 7.02 -3.79
N LYS A 27 11.34 6.86 -2.81
CA LYS A 27 12.52 6.00 -2.93
C LYS A 27 12.17 4.52 -3.16
N PHE A 28 11.09 4.03 -2.55
CA PHE A 28 10.58 2.68 -2.81
C PHE A 28 10.11 2.51 -4.25
N TYR A 29 9.39 3.48 -4.81
CA TYR A 29 8.95 3.45 -6.20
C TYR A 29 10.11 3.60 -7.17
N ASP A 30 11.10 4.47 -6.89
CA ASP A 30 12.33 4.57 -7.67
C ASP A 30 13.05 3.20 -7.76
N ALA A 31 13.10 2.45 -6.66
CA ALA A 31 13.65 1.10 -6.66
C ALA A 31 12.79 0.09 -7.44
N LEU A 32 11.46 0.18 -7.32
CA LEU A 32 10.54 -0.66 -8.09
C LEU A 32 10.65 -0.43 -9.60
N GLU A 33 10.88 0.81 -10.05
CA GLU A 33 11.16 1.11 -11.47
C GLU A 33 12.40 0.35 -11.97
N ASN A 34 13.37 0.12 -11.07
CA ASN A 34 14.57 -0.68 -11.30
C ASN A 34 14.38 -2.18 -11.01
N LYS A 35 13.13 -2.64 -10.85
CA LYS A 35 12.76 -4.03 -10.51
C LYS A 35 13.39 -4.54 -9.20
N LYS A 36 13.59 -3.64 -8.24
CA LYS A 36 14.09 -3.98 -6.91
C LYS A 36 13.01 -3.73 -5.87
N ILE A 37 12.89 -4.66 -4.92
CA ILE A 37 12.08 -4.47 -3.73
C ILE A 37 13.05 -4.05 -2.62
N ILE A 38 12.80 -2.88 -2.02
CA ILE A 38 13.56 -2.40 -0.87
C ILE A 38 12.64 -2.22 0.33
N GLY A 39 13.18 -2.51 1.51
CA GLY A 39 12.55 -2.17 2.79
C GLY A 39 13.44 -1.25 3.60
N ASN A 40 12.93 -0.77 4.73
CA ASN A 40 13.78 -0.13 5.73
C ASN A 40 13.75 -0.87 7.07
N LYS A 41 14.94 -1.11 7.63
CA LYS A 41 15.17 -1.81 8.88
C LYS A 41 15.13 -0.80 10.04
N CYS A 42 14.40 -1.11 11.09
CA CYS A 42 14.44 -0.32 12.32
C CYS A 42 15.80 -0.52 13.01
N PRO A 43 16.55 0.54 13.34
CA PRO A 43 17.87 0.40 13.98
C PRO A 43 17.77 -0.13 15.42
N LYS A 44 16.59 -0.05 16.06
CA LYS A 44 16.38 -0.43 17.46
C LYS A 44 15.84 -1.84 17.65
N CYS A 45 14.77 -2.20 16.93
CA CYS A 45 14.13 -3.52 17.07
C CYS A 45 14.39 -4.45 15.89
N GLU A 46 15.22 -4.03 14.94
CA GLU A 46 15.69 -4.80 13.78
C GLU A 46 14.63 -5.28 12.78
N LYS A 47 13.36 -4.94 13.00
CA LYS A 47 12.28 -5.25 12.05
C LYS A 47 12.47 -4.54 10.72
N VAL A 48 12.25 -5.25 9.63
CA VAL A 48 12.30 -4.77 8.26
C VAL A 48 10.89 -4.48 7.75
N PHE A 49 10.69 -3.29 7.19
CA PHE A 49 9.38 -2.85 6.75
C PHE A 49 9.29 -2.70 5.24
N VAL A 50 8.27 -3.36 4.68
CA VAL A 50 7.84 -3.27 3.28
C VAL A 50 6.32 -3.13 3.28
N PRO A 51 5.75 -1.99 2.85
CA PRO A 51 6.45 -0.80 2.35
C PRO A 51 7.25 -0.08 3.46
N PRO A 52 8.25 0.75 3.11
CA PRO A 52 9.06 1.45 4.10
C PRO A 52 8.26 2.51 4.84
N ARG A 53 8.70 2.84 6.06
CA ARG A 53 8.00 3.79 6.95
C ARG A 53 8.96 4.72 7.67
N LYS A 54 8.53 5.94 7.99
CA LYS A 54 9.33 6.89 8.79
C LYS A 54 9.48 6.46 10.25
N ILE A 55 8.40 5.96 10.86
CA ILE A 55 8.35 5.63 12.29
C ILE A 55 8.07 4.14 12.47
N CYS A 56 8.86 3.47 13.30
CA CYS A 56 8.66 2.07 13.66
C CYS A 56 7.38 1.91 14.51
N GLY A 57 6.42 1.12 14.04
CA GLY A 57 5.15 0.93 14.76
C GLY A 57 5.25 0.11 16.04
N GLY A 58 6.38 -0.58 16.28
CA GLY A 58 6.58 -1.39 17.48
C GLY A 58 7.30 -0.65 18.62
N CYS A 59 8.34 0.11 18.30
CA CYS A 59 9.18 0.79 19.31
C CYS A 59 9.18 2.32 19.20
N ASN A 60 8.41 2.88 18.25
CA ASN A 60 8.28 4.32 17.97
C ASN A 60 9.60 5.03 17.60
N GLU A 61 10.63 4.27 17.26
CA GLU A 61 11.90 4.82 16.77
C GLU A 61 11.73 5.44 15.38
N GLU A 62 12.39 6.58 15.15
CA GLU A 62 12.48 7.17 13.81
C GLU A 62 13.52 6.41 12.97
N ILE A 63 13.13 6.00 11.77
CA ILE A 63 14.00 5.33 10.82
C ILE A 63 14.44 6.37 9.81
N ALA A 64 15.69 6.83 9.90
CA ALA A 64 16.23 7.87 9.02
C ALA A 64 16.08 7.52 7.53
N LEU A 65 15.80 8.53 6.69
CA LEU A 65 15.57 8.36 5.25
C LEU A 65 16.83 7.91 4.50
N ASP A 66 18.01 8.33 4.94
CA ASP A 66 19.25 8.10 4.21
C ASP A 66 19.96 6.81 4.64
N GLU A 67 19.43 6.11 5.64
CA GLU A 67 20.07 4.96 6.28
C GLU A 67 19.12 3.76 6.40
N ASN A 68 19.69 2.60 6.75
CA ASN A 68 18.95 1.37 7.11
C ASN A 68 18.03 0.81 6.00
N TRP A 69 18.36 1.05 4.73
CA TRP A 69 17.68 0.40 3.60
C TRP A 69 18.24 -0.99 3.36
N VAL A 70 17.35 -1.92 3.04
CA VAL A 70 17.70 -3.31 2.76
C VAL A 70 17.08 -3.73 1.43
N ASP A 71 17.90 -4.32 0.56
CA ASP A 71 17.42 -5.00 -0.65
C ASP A 71 16.75 -6.32 -0.23
N LEU A 72 15.60 -6.60 -0.84
CA LEU A 72 14.80 -7.78 -0.57
C LEU A 72 14.58 -8.58 -1.86
N PRO A 73 14.42 -9.91 -1.75
CA PRO A 73 14.13 -10.75 -2.91
C PRO A 73 12.73 -10.47 -3.47
N ASP A 74 12.48 -10.99 -4.67
CA ASP A 74 11.16 -11.01 -5.31
C ASP A 74 10.31 -12.22 -4.89
N THR A 75 10.71 -12.91 -3.83
CA THR A 75 10.01 -14.05 -3.23
C THR A 75 9.30 -13.65 -1.94
N GLY A 76 8.25 -14.40 -1.60
CA GLY A 76 7.48 -14.15 -0.38
C GLY A 76 6.42 -15.22 -0.13
N THR A 77 5.77 -15.09 1.03
CA THR A 77 4.70 -15.99 1.47
C THR A 77 3.35 -15.30 1.42
N LEU A 78 2.37 -15.94 0.79
CA LEU A 78 0.96 -15.49 0.84
C LEU A 78 0.38 -15.80 2.22
N LEU A 79 0.11 -14.76 3.01
CA LEU A 79 -0.44 -14.91 4.37
C LEU A 79 -1.97 -15.06 4.37
N ASN A 80 -2.65 -14.33 3.50
CA ASN A 80 -4.10 -14.30 3.40
C ASN A 80 -4.52 -13.79 2.02
N TYR A 81 -5.71 -14.15 1.55
CA TYR A 81 -6.29 -13.60 0.33
C TYR A 81 -7.80 -13.45 0.42
N THR A 82 -8.35 -12.59 -0.43
CA THR A 82 -9.80 -12.44 -0.59
C THR A 82 -10.17 -12.28 -2.06
N ILE A 83 -11.42 -12.60 -2.38
CA ILE A 83 -12.00 -12.44 -3.70
C ILE A 83 -12.99 -11.28 -3.65
N THR A 84 -12.76 -10.25 -4.45
CA THR A 84 -13.61 -9.06 -4.48
C THR A 84 -14.11 -8.76 -5.88
N ASN A 85 -15.39 -8.38 -5.98
CA ASN A 85 -15.97 -7.85 -7.22
C ASN A 85 -15.70 -6.35 -7.39
N TYR A 86 -14.96 -5.70 -6.48
CA TYR A 86 -14.68 -4.27 -6.52
C TYR A 86 -13.22 -4.00 -6.86
N LYS A 87 -12.98 -2.99 -7.70
CA LYS A 87 -11.63 -2.55 -8.03
C LYS A 87 -10.99 -1.87 -6.83
N VAL A 88 -9.87 -2.41 -6.35
CA VAL A 88 -9.11 -1.88 -5.20
C VAL A 88 -8.27 -0.64 -5.56
N SER A 89 -8.01 -0.39 -6.85
CA SER A 89 -7.20 0.74 -7.32
C SER A 89 -7.96 2.07 -7.46
N ASP A 90 -9.29 2.07 -7.28
CA ASP A 90 -10.12 3.25 -7.52
C ASP A 90 -10.54 3.91 -6.20
N ARG A 91 -10.45 5.25 -6.15
CA ARG A 91 -10.95 6.06 -5.02
C ARG A 91 -12.48 5.95 -4.80
N ILE A 92 -13.19 5.37 -5.76
CA ILE A 92 -14.62 5.12 -5.71
C ILE A 92 -14.82 3.63 -5.95
N ALA A 93 -15.55 2.96 -5.06
CA ALA A 93 -15.86 1.54 -5.20
C ALA A 93 -16.63 1.31 -6.52
N ARG A 94 -15.92 0.83 -7.54
CA ARG A 94 -16.51 0.45 -8.83
C ARG A 94 -16.54 -1.06 -8.90
N LYS A 95 -17.74 -1.62 -9.07
CA LYS A 95 -17.92 -3.04 -9.34
C LYS A 95 -17.23 -3.35 -10.67
N GLY A 96 -16.21 -4.22 -10.61
CA GLY A 96 -15.53 -4.76 -11.77
C GLY A 96 -16.43 -5.73 -12.53
N LYS A 97 -16.09 -5.96 -13.80
CA LYS A 97 -16.76 -6.98 -14.62
C LYS A 97 -16.41 -8.40 -14.14
N ASN A 98 -15.19 -8.57 -13.63
CA ASN A 98 -14.65 -9.83 -13.11
C ASN A 98 -14.23 -9.65 -11.66
N SER A 99 -14.31 -10.72 -10.88
CA SER A 99 -13.72 -10.80 -9.55
C SER A 99 -12.19 -10.67 -9.64
N GLN A 100 -11.61 -9.98 -8.66
CA GLN A 100 -10.17 -9.88 -8.46
C GLN A 100 -9.80 -10.63 -7.19
N ILE A 101 -8.68 -11.36 -7.24
CA ILE A 101 -8.07 -11.94 -6.05
C ILE A 101 -7.01 -10.96 -5.56
N VAL A 102 -7.10 -10.58 -4.30
CA VAL A 102 -6.15 -9.68 -3.66
C VAL A 102 -5.55 -10.39 -2.46
N GLY A 103 -4.22 -10.38 -2.39
CA GLY A 103 -3.46 -11.11 -1.38
C GLY A 103 -2.65 -10.19 -0.49
N MET A 104 -2.47 -10.62 0.75
CA MET A 104 -1.47 -10.13 1.67
C MET A 104 -0.22 -10.98 1.53
N VAL A 105 0.83 -10.45 0.90
CA VAL A 105 2.09 -11.16 0.67
C VAL A 105 3.15 -10.57 1.59
N GLN A 106 3.77 -11.40 2.41
CA GLN A 106 4.96 -11.04 3.18
C GLN A 106 6.19 -11.39 2.35
N ILE A 107 6.94 -10.36 1.94
CA ILE A 107 8.20 -10.53 1.21
C ILE A 107 9.24 -11.18 2.13
N ASP A 108 10.02 -12.12 1.61
CA ASP A 108 11.03 -12.81 2.40
C ASP A 108 12.06 -11.82 2.94
N GLY A 109 12.38 -11.94 4.23
CA GLY A 109 13.23 -10.97 4.94
C GLY A 109 12.50 -9.70 5.41
N GLY A 110 11.23 -9.50 5.05
CA GLY A 110 10.36 -8.45 5.60
C GLY A 110 9.53 -8.93 6.80
N ASP A 111 9.23 -8.03 7.73
CA ASP A 111 8.36 -8.26 8.89
C ASP A 111 6.92 -7.77 8.68
N THR A 112 6.61 -7.24 7.48
CA THR A 112 5.28 -6.78 7.10
C THR A 112 4.83 -7.32 5.76
N ALA A 113 3.52 -7.37 5.57
CA ALA A 113 2.91 -7.77 4.31
C ALA A 113 2.49 -6.56 3.46
N ILE A 114 2.65 -6.71 2.15
CA ILE A 114 2.11 -5.83 1.13
C ILE A 114 0.81 -6.42 0.57
N ILE A 115 -0.09 -5.54 0.12
CA ILE A 115 -1.38 -5.94 -0.46
C ILE A 115 -1.31 -5.70 -1.96
N TYR A 116 -1.42 -6.77 -2.75
CA TYR A 116 -1.41 -6.70 -4.21
C TYR A 116 -2.37 -7.69 -4.87
N PRO A 117 -2.82 -7.42 -6.10
CA PRO A 117 -3.55 -8.40 -6.90
C PRO A 117 -2.71 -9.65 -7.12
N LEU A 118 -3.31 -10.82 -6.91
CA LEU A 118 -2.69 -12.11 -7.22
C LEU A 118 -3.04 -12.49 -8.65
N LEU A 119 -2.02 -12.73 -9.46
CA LEU A 119 -2.16 -13.17 -10.85
C LEU A 119 -2.01 -14.69 -10.93
N ASN A 120 -2.70 -15.31 -11.88
CA ASN A 120 -2.61 -16.75 -12.17
C ASN A 120 -2.90 -17.66 -10.96
N MET A 121 -3.76 -17.21 -10.05
CA MET A 121 -4.23 -18.01 -8.91
C MET A 121 -5.66 -18.47 -9.16
N GLU A 122 -5.90 -19.77 -8.99
CA GLU A 122 -7.24 -20.33 -8.88
C GLU A 122 -7.52 -20.59 -7.39
N PRO A 123 -8.60 -20.04 -6.83
CA PRO A 123 -8.99 -20.32 -5.46
C PRO A 123 -9.52 -21.77 -5.36
N ASP A 124 -9.29 -22.40 -4.20
CA ASP A 124 -9.83 -23.72 -3.87
C ASP A 124 -11.37 -23.74 -3.81
#